data_AF-A0A7K3LE38-F1
#
_entry.id   AF-A0A7K3LE38-F1
#
_cell.length_a   1.000
_cell.length_b   1.000
_cell.length_c   1.000
_cell.angle_alpha   90.00
_cell.angle_beta   90.00
_cell.angle_gamma   90.00
#
_symmetry.space_group_name_H-M   'P 1'
#
loop_
_entity.id
_entity.type
_entity.pdbx_description
1 polymer ?
#
loop_
_entity_poly.entity_id
_entity_poly.type
_entity_poly.pdbx_seq_one_letter_code
_entity_poly.pdbx_strand_id
1 'polypeptide(L)'
;MTNIDPTDYLKFCAAEAKSQLDYVRDRLGQADAAHPLTEDETEVLQTILEGVQRTVIESTAVFCRDGNDFDTYSDGRPVWSQLETEQGVVFEYRWHPQLDHRRNKAHEIYTAKGRDGRRRTVFVSAPGVLDCVAAGPDLKAVK
;
A
#
# COMPACT_ATOMS: atom_id res chain seq x y z
N MET A 1 23.73 -3.12 -33.16
CA MET A 1 23.02 -3.43 -31.90
C MET A 1 21.54 -3.26 -32.20
N THR A 2 20.70 -4.23 -31.82
CA THR A 2 19.25 -4.17 -32.04
C THR A 2 18.67 -3.18 -31.03
N ASN A 3 17.98 -2.14 -31.50
CA ASN A 3 17.36 -1.17 -30.60
C ASN A 3 16.06 -1.79 -30.06
N ILE A 4 15.98 -2.04 -28.75
CA ILE A 4 14.77 -2.57 -28.09
C ILE A 4 13.80 -1.41 -27.92
N ASP A 5 12.52 -1.64 -28.21
CA ASP A 5 11.48 -0.62 -27.97
C ASP A 5 11.29 -0.40 -26.45
N PRO A 6 11.34 0.85 -25.94
CA PRO A 6 11.13 1.13 -24.52
C PRO A 6 9.80 0.59 -23.96
N THR A 7 8.77 0.48 -24.81
CA THR A 7 7.48 -0.10 -24.47
C THR A 7 7.56 -1.61 -24.25
N ASP A 8 8.48 -2.31 -24.93
CA ASP A 8 8.72 -3.73 -24.73
C ASP A 8 9.58 -4.00 -23.49
N TYR A 9 10.50 -3.07 -23.14
CA TYR A 9 11.21 -3.08 -21.86
C TYR A 9 10.24 -2.91 -20.66
N LEU A 10 9.25 -2.00 -20.73
CA LEU A 10 8.18 -1.95 -19.73
C LEU A 10 7.44 -3.29 -19.58
N LYS A 11 7.02 -3.89 -20.71
CA LYS A 11 6.24 -5.14 -20.69
C LYS A 11 7.04 -6.26 -20.02
N PHE A 12 8.35 -6.28 -20.24
CA PHE A 12 9.26 -7.20 -19.56
C PHE A 12 9.31 -6.95 -18.03
N CYS A 13 9.64 -5.73 -17.60
CA CYS A 13 9.74 -5.41 -16.18
C CYS A 13 8.40 -5.60 -15.45
N ALA A 14 7.29 -5.20 -16.06
CA ALA A 14 5.96 -5.43 -15.51
C ALA A 14 5.64 -6.94 -15.39
N ALA A 15 6.06 -7.78 -16.34
CA ALA A 15 5.89 -9.23 -16.26
C ALA A 15 6.79 -9.88 -15.17
N GLU A 16 8.02 -9.41 -15.01
CA GLU A 16 8.96 -9.88 -13.98
C GLU A 16 8.48 -9.51 -12.57
N ALA A 17 8.19 -8.22 -12.33
CA ALA A 17 7.61 -7.74 -11.07
C ALA A 17 6.28 -8.45 -10.76
N LYS A 18 5.43 -8.68 -11.76
CA LYS A 18 4.19 -9.44 -11.56
C LYS A 18 4.48 -10.89 -11.14
N SER A 19 5.38 -11.60 -11.82
CA SER A 19 5.69 -13.00 -11.50
C SER A 19 6.32 -13.16 -10.12
N GLN A 20 7.08 -12.17 -9.66
CA GLN A 20 7.65 -12.13 -8.32
C GLN A 20 6.55 -11.85 -7.26
N LEU A 21 5.65 -10.88 -7.47
CA LEU A 21 4.46 -10.69 -6.62
C LEU A 21 3.56 -11.93 -6.55
N ASP A 22 3.36 -12.59 -7.69
CA ASP A 22 2.56 -13.82 -7.76
C ASP A 22 3.14 -14.88 -6.83
N TYR A 23 4.45 -15.13 -6.90
CA TYR A 23 5.13 -16.06 -5.98
C TYR A 23 4.99 -15.65 -4.50
N VAL A 24 5.18 -14.36 -4.19
CA VAL A 24 5.04 -13.87 -2.81
C VAL A 24 3.65 -14.18 -2.27
N ARG A 25 2.63 -13.77 -3.03
CA ARG A 25 1.23 -13.95 -2.68
C ARG A 25 0.87 -15.42 -2.53
N ASP A 26 1.33 -16.28 -3.44
CA ASP A 26 0.98 -17.70 -3.45
C ASP A 26 1.53 -18.43 -2.22
N ARG A 27 2.64 -17.96 -1.64
CA ARG A 27 3.26 -18.52 -0.44
C ARG A 27 2.74 -17.87 0.85
N LEU A 28 2.53 -16.56 0.88
CA LEU A 28 1.75 -15.90 1.94
C LEU A 28 0.34 -16.51 2.06
N GLY A 29 -0.23 -16.98 0.95
CA GLY A 29 -1.52 -17.68 0.88
C GLY A 29 -1.48 -19.20 1.17
N GLN A 30 -0.30 -19.80 1.34
CA GLN A 30 -0.13 -21.17 1.85
C GLN A 30 0.05 -21.20 3.38
N ALA A 31 0.25 -20.04 3.99
CA ALA A 31 0.31 -19.85 5.43
C ALA A 31 -1.06 -20.05 6.09
N ASP A 32 -1.14 -20.86 7.14
CA ASP A 32 -2.31 -20.90 8.03
C ASP A 32 -1.93 -21.12 9.50
N ALA A 33 -2.92 -21.29 10.39
CA ALA A 33 -2.66 -21.47 11.82
C ALA A 33 -2.10 -22.85 12.20
N ALA A 34 -2.19 -23.85 11.31
CA ALA A 34 -1.62 -25.19 11.47
C ALA A 34 -0.27 -25.33 10.75
N HIS A 35 -0.07 -24.58 9.67
CA HIS A 35 1.16 -24.47 8.89
C HIS A 35 1.49 -22.97 8.70
N PRO A 36 1.88 -22.27 9.78
CA PRO A 36 2.31 -20.88 9.65
C PRO A 36 3.57 -20.83 8.78
N LEU A 37 3.79 -19.70 8.10
CA LEU A 37 5.08 -19.47 7.45
C LEU A 37 6.18 -19.70 8.46
N THR A 38 7.19 -20.48 8.07
CA THR A 38 8.43 -20.48 8.82
C THR A 38 9.11 -19.12 8.71
N GLU A 39 10.09 -18.87 9.56
CA GLU A 39 10.87 -17.64 9.55
C GLU A 39 11.61 -17.53 8.20
N ASP A 40 12.29 -18.60 7.76
CA ASP A 40 12.94 -18.72 6.44
C ASP A 40 11.96 -18.48 5.27
N GLU A 41 10.74 -19.03 5.34
CA GLU A 41 9.72 -18.80 4.31
C GLU A 41 9.31 -17.33 4.27
N THR A 42 9.19 -16.67 5.42
CA THR A 42 8.85 -15.25 5.51
C THR A 42 9.97 -14.37 4.92
N GLU A 43 11.25 -14.67 5.20
CA GLU A 43 12.40 -13.93 4.65
C GLU A 43 12.47 -13.99 3.11
N VAL A 44 12.21 -15.17 2.52
CA VAL A 44 12.18 -15.33 1.06
C VAL A 44 11.08 -14.48 0.42
N LEU A 45 9.93 -14.36 1.07
CA LEU A 45 8.80 -13.59 0.56
C LEU A 45 9.04 -12.08 0.66
N GLN A 46 9.73 -11.64 1.70
CA GLN A 46 10.21 -10.25 1.80
C GLN A 46 11.23 -9.93 0.70
N THR A 47 12.25 -10.78 0.52
CA THR A 47 13.28 -10.64 -0.53
C THR A 47 12.66 -10.50 -1.93
N ILE A 48 11.57 -11.20 -2.20
CA ILE A 48 10.91 -11.16 -3.51
C ILE A 48 10.00 -9.92 -3.64
N LEU A 49 9.32 -9.45 -2.58
CA LEU A 49 8.62 -8.15 -2.58
C LEU A 49 9.57 -6.98 -2.88
N GLU A 50 10.79 -7.02 -2.35
CA GLU A 50 11.83 -6.02 -2.60
C GLU A 50 12.30 -6.03 -4.06
N GLY A 51 12.42 -7.22 -4.66
CA GLY A 51 12.71 -7.40 -6.09
C GLY A 51 11.66 -6.72 -6.98
N VAL A 52 10.38 -6.96 -6.69
CA VAL A 52 9.24 -6.32 -7.37
C VAL A 52 9.33 -4.80 -7.29
N GLN A 53 9.53 -4.27 -6.09
CA GLN A 53 9.53 -2.84 -5.83
C GLN A 53 10.59 -2.14 -6.70
N ARG A 54 11.80 -2.70 -6.77
CA ARG A 54 12.87 -2.23 -7.65
C ARG A 54 12.45 -2.26 -9.12
N THR A 55 11.92 -3.38 -9.62
CA THR A 55 11.55 -3.54 -11.03
C THR A 55 10.41 -2.58 -11.45
N VAL A 56 9.46 -2.28 -10.56
CA VAL A 56 8.41 -1.26 -10.80
C VAL A 56 8.99 0.15 -10.90
N ILE A 57 9.97 0.49 -10.05
CA ILE A 57 10.62 1.81 -10.04
C ILE A 57 11.50 2.00 -11.28
N GLU A 58 12.39 1.06 -11.58
CA GLU A 58 13.33 1.14 -12.72
C GLU A 58 12.61 1.20 -14.07
N SER A 59 11.48 0.50 -14.20
CA SER A 59 10.69 0.52 -15.43
C SER A 59 9.91 1.81 -15.62
N THR A 60 9.28 2.35 -14.57
CA THR A 60 8.51 3.61 -14.71
C THR A 60 9.43 4.82 -14.94
N ALA A 61 10.67 4.77 -14.42
CA ALA A 61 11.66 5.85 -14.55
C ALA A 61 12.00 6.26 -15.99
N VAL A 62 11.71 5.45 -17.01
CA VAL A 62 11.98 5.79 -18.42
C VAL A 62 10.82 6.56 -19.10
N PHE A 63 9.66 6.68 -18.45
CA PHE A 63 8.49 7.45 -18.92
C PHE A 63 8.39 8.81 -18.25
N CYS A 64 8.86 8.87 -17.02
CA CYS A 64 9.07 10.11 -16.31
C CYS A 64 10.16 10.92 -17.04
N ARG A 65 9.86 12.16 -17.44
CA ARG A 65 10.85 13.05 -18.11
C ARG A 65 12.13 13.22 -17.28
N ASP A 66 11.92 13.21 -15.98
CA ASP A 66 12.83 13.11 -14.87
C ASP A 66 12.01 12.56 -13.67
N GLY A 67 12.65 12.16 -12.57
CA GLY A 67 11.96 11.43 -11.48
C GLY A 67 10.80 12.16 -10.78
N ASN A 68 10.61 13.47 -10.99
CA ASN A 68 9.52 14.23 -10.35
C ASN A 68 8.13 13.91 -10.96
N ASP A 69 8.13 13.46 -12.21
CA ASP A 69 6.96 13.07 -13.02
C ASP A 69 6.38 11.69 -12.57
N PHE A 70 7.01 11.03 -11.59
CA PHE A 70 6.59 9.73 -11.03
C PHE A 70 5.59 9.88 -9.88
N ASP A 71 5.93 10.70 -8.87
CA ASP A 71 5.12 10.89 -7.65
C ASP A 71 4.06 12.00 -7.81
N THR A 72 4.11 12.73 -8.92
CA THR A 72 3.14 13.78 -9.24
C THR A 72 2.24 13.32 -10.38
N TYR A 73 0.95 13.59 -10.28
CA TYR A 73 0.12 13.56 -11.47
C TYR A 73 0.52 14.73 -12.37
N SER A 74 0.41 14.51 -13.68
CA SER A 74 0.80 15.46 -14.74
C SER A 74 0.02 16.78 -14.75
N ASP A 75 -0.99 16.92 -13.89
CA ASP A 75 -1.73 18.15 -13.58
C ASP A 75 -1.20 18.90 -12.33
N GLY A 76 -0.05 18.49 -11.79
CA GLY A 76 0.60 19.04 -10.60
C GLY A 76 -0.03 18.58 -9.27
N ARG A 77 -0.77 17.47 -9.30
CA ARG A 77 -1.84 17.14 -8.33
C ARG A 77 -1.84 15.62 -7.97
N PRO A 78 -2.79 15.08 -7.16
CA PRO A 78 -2.41 14.14 -6.09
C PRO A 78 -2.96 12.72 -6.05
N VAL A 79 -2.15 11.74 -5.61
CA VAL A 79 -2.49 10.30 -5.43
C VAL A 79 -3.52 10.04 -4.28
N TRP A 80 -3.94 8.79 -3.98
CA TRP A 80 -4.98 8.51 -2.95
C TRP A 80 -5.04 7.07 -2.36
N SER A 81 -5.40 6.97 -1.06
CA SER A 81 -5.69 5.75 -0.26
C SER A 81 -7.18 5.69 0.15
N GLN A 82 -7.64 4.54 0.63
CA GLN A 82 -8.98 4.34 1.22
C GLN A 82 -9.02 3.27 2.34
N LEU A 83 -10.12 3.23 3.11
CA LEU A 83 -10.41 2.25 4.17
C LEU A 83 -11.92 2.07 4.42
N GLU A 84 -12.36 0.90 4.90
CA GLU A 84 -13.72 0.72 5.47
C GLU A 84 -13.68 0.52 6.99
N THR A 85 -14.72 1.01 7.69
CA THR A 85 -14.69 1.24 9.14
C THR A 85 -15.92 0.68 9.85
N GLU A 86 -17.10 0.84 9.25
CA GLU A 86 -18.36 0.17 9.61
C GLU A 86 -19.03 -0.36 8.37
N GLN A 87 -20.00 -1.26 8.56
CA GLN A 87 -20.87 -1.71 7.48
C GLN A 87 -21.62 -0.52 6.87
N GLY A 88 -21.14 -0.06 5.71
CA GLY A 88 -21.63 1.12 5.01
C GLY A 88 -20.96 2.45 5.38
N VAL A 89 -19.74 2.44 5.94
CA VAL A 89 -18.96 3.65 6.26
C VAL A 89 -17.49 3.51 5.85
N VAL A 90 -17.14 4.22 4.76
CA VAL A 90 -15.80 4.25 4.15
C VAL A 90 -15.12 5.59 4.42
N PHE A 91 -13.80 5.54 4.64
CA PHE A 91 -12.95 6.69 4.79
C PHE A 91 -12.03 6.83 3.57
N GLU A 92 -12.09 7.99 2.90
CA GLU A 92 -11.24 8.30 1.74
C GLU A 92 -10.11 9.25 2.11
N TYR A 93 -8.94 8.96 1.55
CA TYR A 93 -7.74 9.71 1.84
C TYR A 93 -6.98 10.06 0.59
N ARG A 94 -7.33 11.20 0.00
CA ARG A 94 -6.48 11.80 -1.03
C ARG A 94 -5.12 12.05 -0.41
N TRP A 95 -4.10 11.30 -0.88
CA TRP A 95 -2.71 11.72 -0.75
C TRP A 95 -2.67 13.15 -1.30
N HIS A 96 -1.64 13.89 -0.94
CA HIS A 96 -1.17 14.88 -1.88
C HIS A 96 -0.11 14.21 -2.81
N PRO A 97 0.37 14.76 -3.95
CA PRO A 97 1.34 14.01 -4.76
C PRO A 97 2.68 13.99 -4.02
N GLN A 98 3.04 15.17 -3.52
CA GLN A 98 3.42 15.44 -2.13
C GLN A 98 2.90 14.37 -1.16
N LEU A 99 3.64 13.26 -1.09
CA LEU A 99 3.46 12.06 -0.25
C LEU A 99 3.41 12.33 1.27
N ASP A 100 3.35 13.61 1.66
CA ASP A 100 3.70 14.16 2.97
C ASP A 100 2.76 15.28 3.46
N HIS A 101 1.87 15.80 2.60
CA HIS A 101 0.78 16.71 3.00
C HIS A 101 0.03 16.19 4.22
N ARG A 102 -0.72 17.05 4.93
CA ARG A 102 -1.47 16.60 6.12
C ARG A 102 -2.42 15.43 5.83
N ARG A 103 -2.91 15.31 4.59
CA ARG A 103 -3.61 14.12 4.07
C ARG A 103 -2.67 13.04 3.48
N ASN A 104 -1.50 12.84 4.04
CA ASN A 104 -0.68 11.64 3.85
C ASN A 104 -0.17 11.00 5.14
N LYS A 105 -0.14 11.77 6.24
CA LYS A 105 0.45 11.33 7.51
C LYS A 105 -0.49 10.42 8.29
N ALA A 106 0.09 9.52 9.08
CA ALA A 106 -0.68 8.79 10.07
C ALA A 106 -1.33 9.76 11.07
N HIS A 107 -2.66 9.81 11.07
CA HIS A 107 -3.46 10.53 12.04
C HIS A 107 -4.85 9.91 12.13
N GLU A 108 -5.51 10.08 13.28
CA GLU A 108 -6.95 9.95 13.34
C GLU A 108 -7.58 11.01 12.42
N ILE A 109 -8.22 10.58 11.33
CA ILE A 109 -8.96 11.51 10.46
C ILE A 109 -10.45 11.56 10.83
N TYR A 110 -10.95 10.55 11.52
CA TYR A 110 -12.36 10.45 11.88
C TYR A 110 -12.60 9.52 13.08
N THR A 111 -13.37 9.99 14.07
CA THR A 111 -14.00 9.16 15.12
C THR A 111 -15.51 9.27 14.97
N ALA A 112 -16.23 8.16 15.06
CA ALA A 112 -17.69 8.17 15.20
C ALA A 112 -18.21 7.08 16.13
N LYS A 113 -19.46 7.25 16.59
CA LYS A 113 -20.24 6.18 17.22
C LYS A 113 -21.10 5.52 16.14
N GLY A 114 -20.94 4.22 15.99
CA GLY A 114 -21.67 3.42 15.03
C GLY A 114 -23.13 3.21 15.36
N ARG A 115 -23.84 2.64 14.39
CA ARG A 115 -25.25 2.24 14.55
C ARG A 115 -25.42 1.13 15.61
N ASP A 116 -24.38 0.32 15.81
CA ASP A 116 -24.24 -0.68 16.88
C ASP A 116 -23.88 -0.06 18.25
N GLY A 117 -23.65 1.24 18.30
CA GLY A 117 -23.27 1.99 19.48
C GLY A 117 -21.79 1.89 19.88
N ARG A 118 -20.93 1.21 19.11
CA ARG A 118 -19.49 1.15 19.38
C ARG A 118 -18.79 2.40 18.83
N ARG A 119 -17.69 2.82 19.46
CA ARG A 119 -16.85 3.92 18.93
C ARG A 119 -15.79 3.33 18.01
N ARG A 120 -15.61 3.94 16.84
CA ARG A 120 -14.57 3.57 15.88
C ARG A 120 -13.75 4.77 15.48
N THR A 121 -12.49 4.50 15.17
CA THR A 121 -11.47 5.50 14.90
C THR A 121 -10.71 5.09 13.65
N VAL A 122 -10.72 5.98 12.66
CA VAL A 122 -10.08 5.79 11.36
C VAL A 122 -8.73 6.47 11.36
N PHE A 123 -7.73 5.73 10.93
CA PHE A 123 -6.36 6.17 10.79
C PHE A 123 -5.87 6.02 9.37
N VAL A 124 -4.81 6.76 9.12
CA VAL A 124 -3.88 6.53 8.03
C VAL A 124 -2.71 5.80 8.64
N SER A 125 -2.19 4.80 7.94
CA SER A 125 -1.00 4.04 8.35
C SER A 125 0.20 4.39 7.47
N ALA A 126 -0.02 4.67 6.18
CA ALA A 126 0.99 5.21 5.25
C ALA A 126 0.32 5.90 4.04
N PRO A 127 1.08 6.58 3.15
CA PRO A 127 0.59 6.92 1.81
C PRO A 127 0.20 5.63 1.08
N GLY A 128 -1.08 5.48 0.82
CA GLY A 128 -1.70 4.29 0.19
C GLY A 128 -2.36 3.33 1.17
N VAL A 129 -2.05 3.46 2.46
CA VAL A 129 -2.36 2.45 3.47
C VAL A 129 -3.11 3.11 4.62
N LEU A 130 -4.31 2.66 4.91
CA LEU A 130 -5.14 3.17 6.00
C LEU A 130 -5.43 2.04 7.00
N ASP A 131 -5.82 2.36 8.24
CA ASP A 131 -6.08 1.39 9.32
C ASP A 131 -7.20 1.87 10.27
N CYS A 132 -7.95 0.97 10.91
CA CYS A 132 -9.15 1.30 11.70
C CYS A 132 -9.24 0.46 12.97
N VAL A 133 -9.49 1.14 14.10
CA VAL A 133 -9.65 0.50 15.42
C VAL A 133 -11.07 0.73 15.94
N ALA A 134 -11.71 -0.34 16.41
CA ALA A 134 -12.99 -0.30 17.11
C ALA A 134 -12.77 -0.46 18.62
N ALA A 135 -13.25 0.50 19.42
CA ALA A 135 -13.17 0.41 20.86
C ALA A 135 -14.15 -0.63 21.41
N GLY A 136 -13.61 -1.68 22.03
CA GLY A 136 -14.34 -2.52 22.97
C GLY A 136 -14.58 -1.80 24.31
N PRO A 137 -15.35 -2.40 25.23
CA PRO A 137 -15.48 -1.87 26.58
C PRO A 137 -14.13 -1.95 27.33
N ASP A 138 -13.81 -0.87 28.05
CA ASP A 138 -12.68 -0.72 28.99
C ASP A 138 -11.24 -0.98 28.47
N LEU A 139 -10.70 0.03 27.76
CA LEU A 139 -9.27 0.33 27.79
C LEU A 139 -9.03 1.68 28.46
N LYS A 140 -8.65 1.66 29.74
CA LYS A 140 -8.15 2.85 30.46
C LYS A 140 -6.68 3.04 30.13
N ALA A 141 -6.31 4.24 29.69
CA ALA A 141 -4.91 4.60 29.51
C ALA A 141 -4.17 4.55 30.86
N VAL A 142 -3.10 3.75 30.93
CA VAL A 142 -2.14 3.77 32.04
C VAL A 142 -1.01 4.72 31.65
N LYS A 143 -0.54 5.51 32.63
CA LYS A 143 0.56 6.47 32.47
C LYS A 143 1.92 5.80 32.50
#